data_AF-A0A3M1SMB6-F1
#
_entry.id   AF-A0A3M1SMB6-F1
#
_cell.length_a   1.000
_cell.length_b   1.000
_cell.length_c   1.000
_cell.angle_alpha   90.00
_cell.angle_beta   90.00
_cell.angle_gamma   90.00
#
_symmetry.space_group_name_H-M   'P 1'
#
loop_
_entity.id
_entity.type
_entity.pdbx_description
1 polymer ?
#
loop_
_entity_poly.entity_id
_entity_poly.type
_entity_poly.pdbx_seq_one_letter_code
_entity_poly.pdbx_strand_id
1 'polypeptide(L)'
;MMEKRRWQVIIPLIMLAFVLTLPGLLFAGVAGSKHDFSISGTSMFSGTFTNDDDEVCVYCHTPHAALGSQTPLWNKSLNTANGFTMYSSSSMDATVPSQPSTISLLCLSCHDGVGAINSVLNAPGPGT
;
A
#
# COMPACT_ATOMS: atom_id res chain seq x y z
N MET A 1 15.40 -7.68 52.18
CA MET A 1 13.95 -7.38 52.03
C MET A 1 13.69 -6.14 51.17
N MET A 2 14.45 -5.05 51.35
CA MET A 2 14.30 -3.79 50.60
C MET A 2 14.50 -3.93 49.08
N GLU A 3 15.42 -4.79 48.64
CA GLU A 3 15.75 -4.98 47.22
C GLU A 3 14.58 -5.59 46.43
N LYS A 4 13.96 -6.67 46.94
CA LYS A 4 12.78 -7.30 46.32
C LYS A 4 11.61 -6.33 46.16
N ARG A 5 11.41 -5.43 47.13
CA ARG A 5 10.34 -4.44 47.13
C ARG A 5 10.56 -3.29 46.12
N ARG A 6 11.81 -3.01 45.75
CA ARG A 6 12.16 -2.05 44.68
C ARG A 6 11.83 -2.63 43.31
N TRP A 7 12.17 -3.90 43.07
CA TRP A 7 11.87 -4.58 41.79
C TRP A 7 10.37 -4.78 41.55
N GLN A 8 9.56 -4.96 42.60
CA GLN A 8 8.10 -5.03 42.51
C GLN A 8 7.42 -3.78 41.94
N VAL A 9 8.09 -2.61 41.99
CA VAL A 9 7.58 -1.34 41.45
C VAL A 9 8.26 -0.97 40.15
N ILE A 10 9.56 -1.24 40.03
CA ILE A 10 10.34 -0.91 38.83
C ILE A 10 9.89 -1.74 37.61
N ILE A 11 9.63 -3.04 37.79
CA ILE A 11 9.20 -3.92 36.70
C ILE A 11 7.87 -3.47 36.07
N PRO A 12 6.77 -3.23 36.81
CA PRO A 12 5.53 -2.78 36.20
C PRO A 12 5.65 -1.39 35.55
N LEU A 13 6.51 -0.50 36.07
CA LEU A 13 6.76 0.79 35.42
C LEU A 13 7.51 0.65 34.09
N ILE A 14 8.50 -0.25 34.01
CA ILE A 14 9.20 -0.56 32.77
C ILE A 14 8.24 -1.22 31.77
N MET A 15 7.42 -2.17 32.22
CA MET A 15 6.41 -2.83 31.37
C MET A 15 5.37 -1.83 30.85
N LEU A 16 4.90 -0.92 31.69
CA LEU A 16 3.97 0.15 31.30
C LEU A 16 4.63 1.07 30.26
N ALA A 17 5.86 1.54 30.51
CA ALA A 17 6.60 2.37 29.55
C ALA A 17 6.82 1.66 28.21
N PHE A 18 7.10 0.35 28.24
CA PHE A 18 7.24 -0.47 27.04
C PHE A 18 5.91 -0.57 26.27
N VAL A 19 4.80 -0.87 26.95
CA VAL A 19 3.46 -0.97 26.34
C VAL A 19 3.01 0.36 25.71
N LEU A 20 3.32 1.50 26.33
CA LEU A 20 2.95 2.81 25.79
C LEU A 20 3.78 3.25 24.57
N THR A 21 4.98 2.70 24.37
CA THR A 21 5.91 3.15 23.31
C THR A 21 5.97 2.22 22.09
N LEU A 22 5.60 0.95 22.27
CA LEU A 22 5.51 -0.06 21.21
C LEU A 22 4.63 0.30 19.98
N PRO A 23 3.47 0.98 20.10
CA PRO A 23 2.57 1.18 18.96
C PRO A 23 3.17 2.04 17.84
N GLY A 24 4.06 2.99 18.19
CA GLY A 24 4.68 3.89 17.21
C GLY A 24 5.65 3.20 16.24
N LEU A 25 6.14 2.01 16.59
CA LEU A 25 7.08 1.24 15.76
C LEU A 25 6.38 0.31 14.75
N LEU A 26 5.05 0.16 14.84
CA LEU A 26 4.26 -0.78 14.02
C LEU A 26 3.39 -0.07 12.98
N PHE A 27 3.52 1.24 12.80
CA PHE A 27 2.70 1.99 11.86
C PHE A 27 3.21 1.81 10.42
N ALA A 28 2.67 0.83 9.71
CA ALA A 28 2.91 0.60 8.27
C ALA A 28 1.90 1.39 7.43
N GLY A 29 2.02 2.72 7.43
CA GLY A 29 1.18 3.61 6.62
C GLY A 29 1.69 3.78 5.19
N VAL A 30 0.83 4.29 4.30
CA VAL A 30 1.25 4.73 2.96
C VAL A 30 2.01 6.06 3.06
N ALA A 31 1.55 6.99 3.90
CA ALA A 31 2.22 8.26 4.13
C ALA A 31 3.66 8.05 4.64
N GLY A 32 4.62 8.75 4.04
CA GLY A 32 6.06 8.61 4.29
C GLY A 32 6.69 7.35 3.69
N SER A 33 5.92 6.44 3.10
CA SER A 33 6.43 5.23 2.45
C SER A 33 6.89 5.50 1.01
N LYS A 34 7.50 4.50 0.36
CA LYS A 34 7.86 4.57 -1.06
C LYS A 34 6.66 4.68 -2.02
N HIS A 35 5.46 4.35 -1.55
CA HIS A 35 4.21 4.53 -2.29
C HIS A 35 3.47 5.80 -1.89
N ASP A 36 4.10 6.67 -1.10
CA ASP A 36 3.61 8.03 -0.90
C ASP A 36 3.94 8.88 -2.12
N PHE A 37 2.96 9.01 -2.99
CA PHE A 37 3.05 9.81 -4.22
C PHE A 37 2.54 11.23 -4.04
N SER A 38 2.06 11.58 -2.84
CA SER A 38 1.53 12.90 -2.53
C SER A 38 2.59 13.99 -2.74
N ILE A 39 2.18 15.26 -2.77
CA ILE A 39 3.12 16.40 -2.90
C ILE A 39 4.18 16.37 -1.79
N SER A 40 3.79 16.01 -0.57
CA SER A 40 4.69 15.91 0.59
C SER A 40 5.29 14.52 0.81
N GLY A 41 5.13 13.59 -0.14
CA GLY A 41 5.56 12.21 -0.04
C GLY A 41 7.08 11.99 -0.16
N THR A 42 7.49 10.72 -0.04
CA THR A 42 8.92 10.29 -0.09
C THR A 42 9.26 9.43 -1.30
N SER A 43 8.30 9.16 -2.18
CA SER A 43 8.55 8.49 -3.45
C SER A 43 9.36 9.37 -4.41
N MET A 44 9.97 8.78 -5.44
CA MET A 44 10.65 9.56 -6.49
C MET A 44 9.70 10.37 -7.38
N PHE A 45 8.39 10.16 -7.24
CA PHE A 45 7.35 10.83 -8.01
C PHE A 45 6.59 11.88 -7.18
N SER A 46 6.92 12.04 -5.91
CA SER A 46 6.28 13.01 -5.01
C SER A 46 6.43 14.42 -5.58
N GLY A 47 5.32 15.17 -5.64
CA GLY A 47 5.28 16.51 -6.21
C GLY A 47 5.44 16.60 -7.73
N THR A 48 5.45 15.46 -8.45
CA THR A 48 5.50 15.45 -9.93
C THR A 48 4.12 15.48 -10.58
N PHE A 49 3.07 15.14 -9.84
CA PHE A 49 1.70 15.06 -10.32
C PHE A 49 0.93 16.34 -9.96
N THR A 50 0.16 16.87 -10.92
CA THR A 50 -0.66 18.08 -10.73
C THR A 50 -1.96 17.77 -10.01
N ASN A 51 -2.43 18.68 -9.16
CA ASN A 51 -3.71 18.59 -8.42
C ASN A 51 -3.74 17.48 -7.36
N ASP A 52 -2.61 17.21 -6.71
CA ASP A 52 -2.45 16.06 -5.83
C ASP A 52 -2.80 16.34 -4.36
N ASP A 53 -3.21 17.55 -3.97
CA ASP A 53 -3.82 18.00 -2.68
C ASP A 53 -3.55 17.16 -1.39
N ASP A 54 -2.36 16.57 -1.29
CA ASP A 54 -1.99 15.52 -0.33
C ASP A 54 -2.93 14.30 -0.24
N GLU A 55 -3.64 13.94 -1.31
CA GLU A 55 -4.53 12.77 -1.37
C GLU A 55 -3.77 11.44 -1.57
N VAL A 56 -3.01 11.02 -0.56
CA VAL A 56 -2.14 9.82 -0.60
C VAL A 56 -2.82 8.52 -1.08
N CYS A 57 -4.12 8.36 -0.86
CA CYS A 57 -4.86 7.14 -1.20
C CYS A 57 -5.35 7.09 -2.65
N VAL A 58 -5.47 8.23 -3.34
CA VAL A 58 -6.18 8.35 -4.63
C VAL A 58 -5.51 7.55 -5.74
N TYR A 59 -4.20 7.35 -5.64
CA TYR A 59 -3.43 6.56 -6.59
C TYR A 59 -3.83 5.08 -6.64
N CYS A 60 -4.48 4.59 -5.59
CA CYS A 60 -4.91 3.20 -5.42
C CYS A 60 -6.43 3.08 -5.30
N HIS A 61 -7.07 3.99 -4.56
CA HIS A 61 -8.47 3.89 -4.16
C HIS A 61 -9.31 5.08 -4.60
N THR A 62 -10.58 4.82 -4.87
CA THR A 62 -11.60 5.85 -5.13
C THR A 62 -12.89 5.43 -4.43
N PRO A 63 -13.61 6.34 -3.76
CA PRO A 63 -14.85 6.00 -3.08
C PRO A 63 -16.01 5.70 -4.04
N HIS A 64 -15.95 6.16 -5.29
CA HIS A 64 -16.99 5.96 -6.30
C HIS A 64 -16.39 5.72 -7.69
N ALA A 65 -17.21 5.20 -8.63
CA ALA A 65 -16.79 4.95 -10.02
C ALA A 65 -15.47 4.17 -10.13
N ALA A 66 -15.27 3.22 -9.21
CA ALA A 66 -14.12 2.34 -9.19
C ALA A 66 -14.22 1.26 -10.26
N LEU A 67 -13.11 0.54 -10.49
CA LEU A 67 -13.12 -0.60 -11.39
C LEU A 67 -13.96 -1.76 -10.83
N GLY A 68 -15.18 -1.90 -11.33
CA GLY A 68 -16.03 -3.08 -11.10
C GLY A 68 -16.30 -3.40 -9.63
N SER A 69 -16.48 -4.69 -9.32
CA SER A 69 -16.74 -5.20 -7.97
C SER A 69 -15.47 -5.49 -7.15
N GLN A 70 -14.33 -4.90 -7.51
CA GLN A 70 -13.06 -5.13 -6.85
C GLN A 70 -13.05 -4.43 -5.49
N THR A 71 -12.87 -5.20 -4.41
CA THR A 71 -12.82 -4.67 -3.04
C THR A 71 -11.40 -4.71 -2.48
N PRO A 72 -10.88 -3.60 -1.92
CA PRO A 72 -11.51 -2.29 -1.82
C PRO A 72 -11.57 -1.60 -3.20
N LEU A 73 -12.48 -0.64 -3.33
CA LEU A 73 -12.72 0.11 -4.57
C LEU A 73 -11.39 0.62 -5.17
N TRP A 74 -11.02 0.09 -6.34
CA TRP A 74 -9.73 0.32 -6.98
C TRP A 74 -9.82 1.43 -8.03
N ASN A 75 -8.88 2.38 -7.99
CA ASN A 75 -8.89 3.57 -8.84
C ASN A 75 -7.97 3.46 -10.07
N LYS A 76 -7.62 2.24 -10.48
CA LYS A 76 -6.89 2.01 -11.74
C LYS A 76 -7.58 0.98 -12.61
N SER A 77 -7.36 1.09 -13.91
CA SER A 77 -7.65 0.02 -14.86
C SER A 77 -6.74 -1.19 -14.60
N LEU A 78 -7.28 -2.39 -14.78
CA LEU A 78 -6.49 -3.62 -14.78
C LEU A 78 -6.24 -4.06 -16.21
N ASN A 79 -5.02 -4.48 -16.50
CA ASN A 79 -4.69 -5.05 -17.80
C ASN A 79 -5.23 -6.49 -17.90
N THR A 80 -6.52 -6.61 -18.21
CA THR A 80 -7.18 -7.91 -18.43
C THR A 80 -7.35 -8.24 -19.92
N ALA A 81 -7.26 -7.22 -20.79
CA ALA A 81 -7.53 -7.37 -22.22
C ALA A 81 -6.37 -8.00 -22.99
N ASN A 82 -5.13 -7.64 -22.66
CA ASN A 82 -3.95 -8.12 -23.39
C ASN A 82 -3.38 -9.42 -22.79
N GLY A 83 -3.76 -9.73 -21.53
CA GLY A 83 -3.22 -10.85 -20.77
C GLY A 83 -1.73 -10.69 -20.43
N PHE A 84 -1.25 -11.49 -19.50
CA PHE A 84 0.16 -11.59 -19.15
C PHE A 84 0.76 -12.89 -19.68
N THR A 85 1.97 -12.79 -20.22
CA THR A 85 2.80 -13.98 -20.49
C THR A 85 3.38 -14.48 -19.18
N MET A 86 2.95 -15.67 -18.75
CA MET A 86 3.41 -16.25 -17.50
C MET A 86 4.81 -16.81 -17.64
N TYR A 87 5.65 -16.56 -16.64
CA TYR A 87 6.99 -17.13 -16.57
C TYR A 87 6.92 -18.65 -16.39
N SER A 88 7.75 -19.38 -17.14
CA SER A 88 7.89 -20.84 -17.03
C SER A 88 9.37 -21.23 -17.06
N SER A 89 9.78 -22.14 -16.19
CA SER A 89 11.13 -22.69 -16.14
C SER A 89 11.10 -24.18 -15.83
N SER A 90 12.08 -24.94 -16.35
CA SER A 90 12.24 -26.36 -16.04
C SER A 90 12.61 -26.63 -14.58
N SER A 91 13.15 -25.62 -13.87
CA SER A 91 13.47 -25.68 -12.44
C SER A 91 12.32 -25.24 -11.54
N MET A 92 11.17 -24.87 -12.10
CA MET A 92 10.04 -24.37 -11.33
C MET A 92 9.26 -25.52 -10.69
N ASP A 93 9.10 -25.46 -9.38
CA ASP A 93 8.25 -26.39 -8.61
C ASP A 93 6.92 -25.72 -8.22
N ALA A 94 6.18 -25.29 -9.25
CA ALA A 94 4.86 -24.67 -9.10
C ALA A 94 4.02 -24.91 -10.36
N THR A 95 2.71 -25.04 -10.20
CA THR A 95 1.78 -25.03 -11.33
C THR A 95 1.61 -23.60 -11.82
N VAL A 96 2.00 -23.33 -13.07
CA VAL A 96 1.83 -22.03 -13.70
C VAL A 96 0.35 -21.82 -14.07
N PRO A 97 -0.35 -20.82 -13.51
CA PRO A 97 -1.72 -20.53 -13.88
C PRO A 97 -1.78 -19.94 -15.29
N SER A 98 -2.95 -19.91 -15.91
CA SER A 98 -3.13 -19.32 -17.25
C SER A 98 -2.96 -17.80 -17.24
N GLN A 99 -3.26 -17.13 -16.12
CA GLN A 99 -3.15 -15.69 -15.90
C GLN A 99 -2.84 -15.36 -14.43
N PRO A 100 -2.34 -14.15 -14.12
CA PRO A 100 -2.18 -13.70 -12.75
C PRO A 100 -3.51 -13.68 -12.00
N SER A 101 -3.45 -13.93 -10.69
CA SER A 101 -4.61 -13.79 -9.82
C SER A 101 -5.10 -12.34 -9.79
N THR A 102 -6.35 -12.14 -9.37
CA THR A 102 -6.94 -10.82 -9.15
C THR A 102 -6.07 -9.90 -8.29
N ILE A 103 -5.47 -10.43 -7.22
CA ILE A 103 -4.58 -9.65 -6.33
C ILE A 103 -3.30 -9.27 -7.07
N SER A 104 -2.70 -10.20 -7.81
CA SER A 104 -1.52 -9.94 -8.62
C SER A 104 -1.79 -8.86 -9.67
N LEU A 105 -2.98 -8.84 -10.27
CA LEU A 105 -3.39 -7.79 -11.20
C LEU A 105 -3.44 -6.41 -10.55
N LEU A 106 -3.87 -6.30 -9.27
CA LEU A 106 -3.82 -5.01 -8.56
C LEU A 106 -2.37 -4.51 -8.45
N CYS A 107 -1.43 -5.37 -8.06
CA CYS A 107 -0.01 -5.02 -7.99
C CYS A 107 0.53 -4.61 -9.38
N LEU A 108 0.17 -5.38 -10.41
CA LEU A 108 0.59 -5.15 -11.78
C LEU A 108 -0.03 -3.89 -12.40
N SER A 109 -1.15 -3.37 -11.88
CA SER A 109 -1.70 -2.08 -12.35
C SER A 109 -0.79 -0.88 -12.12
N CYS A 110 0.25 -1.04 -11.29
CA CYS A 110 1.35 -0.09 -11.14
C CYS A 110 2.70 -0.63 -11.64
N HIS A 111 2.89 -1.95 -11.61
CA HIS A 111 4.19 -2.61 -11.85
C HIS A 111 4.29 -3.38 -13.17
N ASP A 112 3.29 -3.31 -14.05
CA ASP A 112 3.35 -3.96 -15.37
C ASP A 112 4.30 -3.25 -16.35
N GLY A 113 4.77 -2.05 -16.02
CA GLY A 113 5.68 -1.25 -16.84
C GLY A 113 5.00 -0.56 -18.03
N VAL A 114 3.66 -0.59 -18.08
CA VAL A 114 2.86 0.02 -19.15
C VAL A 114 2.08 1.23 -18.61
N GLY A 115 1.43 1.09 -17.46
CA GLY A 115 0.64 2.15 -16.86
C GLY A 115 1.49 3.23 -16.18
N ALA A 116 1.16 4.51 -16.40
CA ALA A 116 1.69 5.59 -15.59
C ALA A 116 1.11 5.53 -14.16
N ILE A 117 1.90 5.88 -13.14
CA ILE A 117 1.48 5.83 -11.74
C ILE A 117 0.30 6.76 -11.46
N ASN A 118 0.20 7.91 -12.13
CA ASN A 118 -0.94 8.83 -12.02
C ASN A 118 -2.08 8.52 -12.99
N SER A 119 -2.01 7.41 -13.74
CA SER A 119 -3.15 6.94 -14.52
C SER A 119 -4.18 6.35 -13.56
N VAL A 120 -5.17 7.16 -13.23
CA VAL A 120 -6.27 6.83 -12.32
C VAL A 120 -7.61 7.02 -13.02
N LEU A 121 -8.63 6.30 -12.55
CA LEU A 121 -10.00 6.44 -13.06
C LEU A 121 -10.63 7.76 -12.62
N ASN A 122 -10.34 8.17 -11.38
CA ASN A 122 -10.82 9.40 -10.78
C ASN A 122 -9.62 10.20 -10.27
N ALA A 123 -9.47 11.43 -10.75
CA ALA A 123 -8.43 12.34 -10.29
C ALA A 123 -8.69 12.76 -8.83
N PRO A 124 -7.65 13.23 -8.12
CA PRO A 124 -7.81 13.79 -6.78
C PRO A 124 -8.80 14.96 -6.77
N GLY A 125 -9.51 15.12 -5.64
CA GLY A 125 -10.49 16.18 -5.44
C GLY A 125 -11.93 15.67 -5.24
N PRO A 126 -12.91 16.59 -5.14
CA PRO A 126 -14.23 16.29 -4.59
C PRO A 126 -15.11 15.35 -5.44
N GLY A 127 -14.66 14.92 -6.62
CA GLY A 127 -15.39 14.03 -7.53
C GLY A 127 -16.65 14.68 -8.10
N THR A 128 -16.60 15.13 -9.35
CA THR A 128 -17.79 15.55 -10.12
C THR A 128 -18.09 14.53 -11.20
#